data_AF-A0A8S3V4A1-F1
#
_entry.id   AF-A0A8S3V4A1-F1
#
_cell.length_a   1.000
_cell.length_b   1.000
_cell.length_c   1.000
_cell.angle_alpha   90.00
_cell.angle_beta   90.00
_cell.angle_gamma   90.00
#
_symmetry.space_group_name_H-M   'P 1'
#
loop_
_entity.id
_entity.type
_entity.pdbx_description
1 polymer ?
#
loop_
_entity_poly.entity_id
_entity_poly.type
_entity_poly.pdbx_seq_one_letter_code
_entity_poly.pdbx_strand_id
1 'polypeptide(L)'
;MWSLQDIQEAPCLSDLAIYSTFHGYRVHKTYDGGFANDGKEVPEANRKTREQKVSMLELMLGQIANYCPIISRNTIVKNSTSIDNIWQTIRLHYGFQITGAHFVDFDAIHYDPGERPEDLYQRLMAFIEDSLLRKDMGITHHDEDIEDDEELSPTLENLLILTWLRLIHPELPKLIKQRYGTELRARTLASIKPEISQALESLLEELRTTEDAKSMRAAVKRFRFPLKLQIMPTVQISRTTRPSFS
;
A
#
# COMPACT_ATOMS: atom_id res chain seq x y z
N MET A 1 6.26 3.15 -16.60
CA MET A 1 5.62 4.15 -15.73
C MET A 1 4.73 5.00 -16.62
N TRP A 2 3.45 4.63 -16.73
CA TRP A 2 2.45 5.44 -17.44
C TRP A 2 1.89 6.43 -16.41
N SER A 3 1.84 7.71 -16.76
CA SER A 3 1.41 8.77 -15.85
C SER A 3 -0.13 8.82 -15.78
N LEU A 4 -0.67 9.15 -14.60
CA LEU A 4 -2.09 9.34 -14.34
C LEU A 4 -2.74 10.53 -15.11
N GLN A 5 -2.03 11.18 -16.03
CA GLN A 5 -2.54 12.25 -16.88
C GLN A 5 -3.08 11.77 -18.24
N ASP A 6 -2.85 10.52 -18.64
CA ASP A 6 -3.26 10.02 -19.96
C ASP A 6 -4.71 9.46 -20.02
N ILE A 7 -5.47 9.55 -18.92
CA ILE A 7 -6.86 9.01 -18.83
C ILE A 7 -7.92 10.10 -19.09
N GLN A 8 -7.54 11.37 -19.26
CA GLN A 8 -8.48 12.49 -19.24
C GLN A 8 -8.89 13.07 -20.60
N GLU A 9 -8.50 12.44 -21.73
CA GLU A 9 -8.99 12.85 -23.06
C GLU A 9 -9.48 11.65 -23.90
N ALA A 10 -10.74 11.29 -23.71
CA ALA A 10 -11.53 10.62 -24.75
C ALA A 10 -13.00 11.08 -24.68
N PRO A 11 -13.52 11.74 -25.74
CA PRO A 11 -14.84 12.35 -25.74
C PRO A 11 -15.98 11.34 -26.03
N CYS A 12 -17.15 11.73 -25.55
CA CYS A 12 -18.51 11.37 -25.99
C CYS A 12 -18.94 9.90 -26.14
N LEU A 13 -19.81 9.52 -25.20
CA LEU A 13 -20.78 8.42 -25.19
C LEU A 13 -21.91 8.57 -26.24
N SER A 14 -21.60 8.76 -27.52
CA SER A 14 -22.65 8.73 -28.55
C SER A 14 -22.06 8.43 -29.91
N ASP A 15 -22.36 7.23 -30.41
CA ASP A 15 -22.30 6.77 -31.81
C ASP A 15 -21.44 5.53 -31.98
N LEU A 16 -22.09 4.36 -31.84
CA LEU A 16 -21.79 3.19 -32.67
C LEU A 16 -22.95 2.19 -32.58
N ALA A 17 -24.12 2.64 -33.02
CA ALA A 17 -24.99 1.77 -33.78
C ALA A 17 -24.64 1.99 -35.26
N ILE A 18 -24.22 0.95 -35.97
CA ILE A 18 -24.58 0.59 -37.37
C ILE A 18 -23.49 -0.33 -38.00
N TYR A 19 -23.95 -1.55 -38.28
CA TYR A 19 -23.60 -2.44 -39.39
C TYR A 19 -22.13 -2.75 -39.74
N SER A 20 -21.76 -4.04 -39.62
CA SER A 20 -21.25 -4.77 -40.78
C SER A 20 -21.43 -6.28 -40.61
N THR A 21 -22.17 -6.85 -41.54
CA THR A 21 -22.36 -8.27 -41.81
C THR A 21 -21.01 -8.94 -42.08
N PHE A 22 -20.48 -9.72 -41.13
CA PHE A 22 -19.42 -10.68 -41.44
C PHE A 22 -20.02 -12.08 -41.62
N HIS A 23 -19.89 -12.54 -42.86
CA HIS A 23 -20.33 -13.84 -43.34
C HIS A 23 -19.70 -14.98 -42.55
N GLY A 24 -20.55 -15.94 -42.20
CA GLY A 24 -20.23 -17.36 -42.28
C GLY A 24 -18.93 -17.82 -41.66
N TYR A 25 -18.88 -17.89 -40.33
CA TYR A 25 -18.29 -19.04 -39.64
C TYR A 25 -19.17 -19.34 -38.42
N ARG A 26 -20.16 -20.21 -38.65
CA ARG A 26 -20.83 -20.99 -37.60
C ARG A 26 -19.75 -21.85 -36.94
N VAL A 27 -19.07 -21.30 -35.93
CA VAL A 27 -18.32 -22.13 -34.98
C VAL A 27 -19.21 -22.25 -33.76
N HIS A 28 -20.15 -23.18 -33.86
CA HIS A 28 -20.72 -23.88 -32.71
C HIS A 28 -19.54 -24.47 -31.93
N LYS A 29 -19.04 -23.70 -30.97
CA LYS A 29 -18.78 -24.21 -29.63
C LYS A 29 -19.55 -23.29 -28.72
N THR A 30 -20.87 -23.49 -28.72
CA THR A 30 -21.67 -23.07 -27.58
C THR A 30 -20.97 -23.71 -26.37
N TYR A 31 -20.54 -22.87 -25.43
CA TYR A 31 -20.22 -23.35 -24.10
C TYR A 31 -21.54 -23.89 -23.53
N ASP A 32 -21.84 -25.13 -23.86
CA ASP A 32 -22.97 -25.90 -23.34
C ASP A 32 -22.66 -26.36 -21.92
N GLY A 33 -22.06 -25.48 -21.12
CA GLY A 33 -21.53 -25.72 -19.78
C GLY A 33 -22.63 -26.03 -18.78
N GLY A 34 -23.33 -27.15 -18.95
CA GLY A 34 -24.34 -27.66 -18.03
C GLY A 34 -25.57 -26.77 -17.82
N PHE A 35 -25.71 -25.64 -18.53
CA PHE A 35 -26.81 -24.71 -18.31
C PHE A 35 -28.14 -25.32 -18.74
N ALA A 36 -29.02 -25.56 -17.77
CA ALA A 36 -30.41 -25.93 -17.97
C ALA A 36 -31.33 -24.73 -17.70
N ASN A 37 -32.53 -24.78 -18.29
CA ASN A 37 -33.61 -23.88 -17.92
C ASN A 37 -33.90 -24.00 -16.42
N ASP A 38 -34.19 -22.88 -15.76
CA ASP A 38 -34.61 -22.91 -14.36
C ASP A 38 -35.89 -23.74 -14.19
N GLY A 39 -35.89 -24.59 -13.16
CA GLY A 39 -37.01 -25.46 -12.84
C GLY A 39 -38.21 -24.71 -12.21
N LYS A 40 -39.23 -25.48 -11.82
CA LYS A 40 -40.42 -24.94 -11.15
C LYS A 40 -40.15 -24.42 -9.74
N GLU A 41 -38.98 -24.73 -9.18
CA GLU A 41 -38.52 -24.31 -7.86
C GLU A 41 -38.16 -22.82 -7.79
N VAL A 42 -37.86 -22.19 -8.94
CA VAL A 42 -37.61 -20.75 -9.04
C VAL A 42 -38.94 -20.02 -9.30
N PRO A 43 -39.24 -18.93 -8.55
CA PRO A 43 -40.40 -18.08 -8.81
C PRO A 43 -40.45 -17.64 -10.26
N GLU A 44 -41.64 -17.66 -10.87
CA GLU A 44 -41.83 -17.47 -12.31
C GLU A 44 -41.25 -16.15 -12.83
N ALA A 45 -41.32 -15.08 -12.02
CA ALA A 45 -40.75 -13.78 -12.34
C ALA A 45 -39.21 -13.77 -12.49
N ASN A 46 -38.51 -14.74 -11.89
CA ASN A 46 -37.05 -14.82 -11.89
C ASN A 46 -36.51 -15.98 -12.73
N ARG A 47 -37.39 -16.76 -13.37
CA ARG A 47 -37.00 -17.96 -14.13
C ARG A 47 -36.24 -17.55 -15.39
N LYS A 48 -35.00 -18.00 -15.53
CA LYS A 48 -34.17 -17.75 -16.71
C LYS A 48 -34.09 -18.98 -17.60
N THR A 49 -34.17 -18.74 -18.90
CA THR A 49 -33.87 -19.76 -19.89
C THR A 49 -32.36 -20.01 -19.95
N ARG A 50 -31.98 -21.18 -20.45
CA ARG A 50 -30.58 -21.50 -20.78
C ARG A 50 -29.94 -20.40 -21.63
N GLU A 51 -30.65 -19.94 -22.64
CA GLU A 51 -30.18 -18.89 -23.55
C GLU A 51 -29.93 -17.57 -22.81
N GLN A 52 -30.85 -17.15 -21.93
CA GLN A 52 -30.66 -15.95 -21.11
C GLN A 52 -29.45 -16.06 -20.17
N LYS A 53 -29.20 -17.25 -19.61
CA LYS A 53 -28.02 -17.49 -18.76
C LYS A 53 -26.72 -17.43 -19.57
N VAL A 54 -26.71 -18.02 -20.76
CA VAL A 54 -25.55 -17.97 -21.66
C VAL A 54 -25.27 -16.52 -22.11
N SER A 55 -26.29 -15.78 -22.52
CA SER A 55 -26.13 -14.36 -22.90
C SER A 55 -25.60 -13.50 -21.75
N MET A 56 -26.06 -13.74 -20.52
CA MET A 56 -25.56 -13.02 -19.34
C MET A 56 -24.08 -13.34 -19.07
N LEU A 57 -23.68 -14.60 -19.20
CA LEU A 57 -22.29 -15.01 -19.05
C LEU A 57 -21.39 -14.37 -20.13
N GLU A 58 -21.82 -14.37 -21.39
CA GLU A 58 -21.09 -13.73 -22.49
C GLU A 58 -20.91 -12.23 -22.27
N LEU A 59 -21.93 -11.55 -21.75
CA LEU A 59 -21.83 -10.13 -21.38
C LEU A 59 -20.79 -9.92 -20.27
N MET A 60 -20.81 -10.73 -19.21
CA MET A 60 -19.85 -10.64 -18.11
C MET A 60 -18.41 -10.85 -18.61
N LEU A 61 -18.18 -11.92 -19.38
CA LEU A 61 -16.87 -12.22 -19.95
C LEU A 61 -16.40 -11.14 -20.93
N GLY A 62 -17.33 -10.56 -21.68
CA GLY A 62 -17.09 -9.42 -22.55
C GLY A 62 -16.63 -8.18 -21.80
N GLN A 63 -17.22 -7.88 -20.64
CA GLN A 63 -16.80 -6.78 -19.78
C GLN A 63 -15.40 -7.03 -19.20
N ILE A 64 -15.14 -8.22 -18.66
CA ILE A 64 -13.80 -8.57 -18.12
C ILE A 64 -12.72 -8.41 -19.19
N ALA A 65 -12.99 -8.89 -20.42
CA ALA A 65 -12.04 -8.76 -21.53
C ALA A 65 -11.78 -7.30 -21.94
N ASN A 66 -12.74 -6.39 -21.76
CA ASN A 66 -12.53 -4.97 -22.04
C ASN A 66 -11.55 -4.32 -21.03
N TYR A 67 -11.57 -4.76 -19.76
CA TYR A 67 -10.62 -4.28 -18.75
C TYR A 67 -9.24 -4.93 -18.85
N CYS A 68 -9.09 -6.01 -19.63
CA CYS A 68 -7.83 -6.71 -19.86
C CYS A 68 -7.39 -6.63 -21.33
N PRO A 69 -7.13 -5.43 -21.90
CA PRO A 69 -6.93 -5.25 -23.35
C PRO A 69 -5.70 -5.95 -23.92
N ILE A 70 -4.71 -6.25 -23.07
CA ILE A 70 -3.45 -6.90 -23.49
C ILE A 70 -3.64 -8.42 -23.62
N ILE A 71 -4.55 -9.01 -22.84
CA ILE A 71 -4.87 -10.44 -22.91
C ILE A 71 -5.83 -10.66 -24.07
N SER A 72 -5.58 -11.70 -24.87
CA SER A 72 -6.47 -12.06 -25.96
C SER A 72 -7.89 -12.30 -25.45
N ARG A 73 -8.86 -11.58 -26.02
CA ARG A 73 -10.30 -11.75 -25.74
C ARG A 73 -10.74 -13.20 -25.94
N ASN A 74 -10.17 -13.92 -26.90
CA ASN A 74 -10.50 -15.34 -27.11
C ASN A 74 -10.03 -16.22 -25.93
N THR A 75 -8.94 -15.86 -25.27
CA THR A 75 -8.50 -16.58 -24.06
C THR A 75 -9.55 -16.46 -22.95
N ILE A 76 -10.05 -15.25 -22.69
CA ILE A 76 -11.02 -14.98 -21.62
C ILE A 76 -12.43 -15.47 -21.97
N VAL A 77 -12.88 -15.27 -23.22
CA VAL A 77 -14.27 -15.54 -23.63
C VAL A 77 -14.46 -16.97 -24.15
N LYS A 78 -13.44 -17.57 -24.79
CA LYS A 78 -13.58 -18.85 -25.52
C LYS A 78 -12.70 -20.01 -25.05
N ASN A 79 -11.69 -19.76 -24.23
CA ASN A 79 -10.78 -20.82 -23.74
C ASN A 79 -10.90 -21.03 -22.22
N SER A 80 -11.50 -20.09 -21.50
CA SER A 80 -11.76 -20.20 -20.07
C SER A 80 -12.70 -21.34 -19.73
N THR A 81 -12.36 -22.12 -18.71
CA THR A 81 -13.21 -23.23 -18.23
C THR A 81 -13.95 -22.89 -16.94
N SER A 82 -13.52 -21.85 -16.23
CA SER A 82 -14.12 -21.33 -14.99
C SER A 82 -13.72 -19.87 -14.79
N ILE A 83 -14.37 -19.20 -13.84
CA ILE A 83 -13.97 -17.85 -13.42
C ILE A 83 -12.57 -17.85 -12.81
N ASP A 84 -12.19 -18.92 -12.11
CA ASP A 84 -10.85 -19.08 -11.53
C ASP A 84 -9.77 -19.20 -12.60
N ASN A 85 -10.06 -19.89 -13.70
CA ASN A 85 -9.15 -19.97 -14.86
C ASN A 85 -8.91 -18.58 -15.48
N ILE A 86 -9.95 -17.75 -15.57
CA ILE A 86 -9.83 -16.35 -16.03
C ILE A 86 -8.92 -15.56 -15.10
N TRP A 87 -9.18 -15.62 -13.79
CA TRP A 87 -8.37 -14.92 -12.80
C TRP A 87 -6.93 -15.37 -12.81
N GLN A 88 -6.66 -16.67 -12.90
CA GLN A 88 -5.30 -17.20 -13.03
C GLN A 88 -4.61 -16.70 -14.30
N THR A 89 -5.31 -16.70 -15.44
CA THR A 89 -4.76 -16.16 -16.70
C THR A 89 -4.40 -14.68 -16.58
N ILE A 90 -5.27 -13.88 -15.94
CA ILE A 90 -5.01 -12.46 -15.68
C ILE A 90 -3.81 -12.29 -14.75
N ARG A 91 -3.76 -13.05 -13.65
CA ARG A 91 -2.66 -13.00 -12.68
C ARG A 91 -1.32 -13.33 -13.31
N LEU A 92 -1.26 -14.41 -14.10
CA LEU A 92 -0.05 -14.82 -14.83
C LEU A 92 0.42 -13.74 -15.81
N HIS A 93 -0.51 -13.15 -16.56
CA HIS A 93 -0.16 -12.18 -17.59
C HIS A 93 0.35 -10.85 -17.01
N TYR A 94 -0.27 -10.35 -15.94
CA TYR A 94 0.12 -9.09 -15.31
C TYR A 94 1.18 -9.25 -14.21
N GLY A 95 1.62 -10.47 -13.93
CA GLY A 95 2.60 -10.74 -12.89
C GLY A 95 2.06 -10.59 -11.47
N PHE A 96 0.74 -10.65 -11.27
CA PHE A 96 0.11 -10.69 -9.95
C PHE A 96 0.28 -12.04 -9.23
N GLN A 97 1.38 -12.75 -9.51
CA GLN A 97 1.74 -13.90 -8.70
C GLN A 97 2.19 -13.35 -7.36
N ILE A 98 1.50 -13.73 -6.30
CA ILE A 98 2.07 -13.63 -4.97
C ILE A 98 3.26 -14.58 -5.03
N THR A 99 4.43 -14.00 -4.88
CA THR A 99 5.69 -14.73 -4.80
C THR A 99 6.28 -14.41 -3.45
N GLY A 100 7.15 -15.26 -2.90
CA GLY A 100 7.89 -14.91 -1.68
C GLY A 100 8.68 -13.59 -1.82
N ALA A 101 8.97 -13.15 -3.05
CA ALA A 101 9.61 -11.88 -3.32
C ALA A 101 8.66 -10.67 -3.16
N HIS A 102 7.35 -10.83 -3.38
CA HIS A 102 6.38 -9.73 -3.24
C HIS A 102 6.48 -9.08 -1.86
N PHE A 103 6.62 -9.88 -0.80
CA PHE A 103 6.73 -9.36 0.57
C PHE A 103 7.98 -8.48 0.79
N VAL A 104 9.04 -8.65 -0.01
CA VAL A 104 10.24 -7.81 0.05
C VAL A 104 9.94 -6.38 -0.43
N ASP A 105 8.99 -6.22 -1.34
CA ASP A 105 8.57 -4.90 -1.86
C ASP A 105 7.87 -4.04 -0.79
N PHE A 106 7.55 -4.61 0.39
CA PHE A 106 7.05 -3.86 1.54
C PHE A 106 8.00 -2.73 1.96
N ASP A 107 9.32 -2.92 1.79
CA ASP A 107 10.35 -1.93 2.12
C ASP A 107 10.25 -0.66 1.26
N ALA A 108 9.67 -0.76 0.06
CA ALA A 108 9.47 0.39 -0.83
C ALA A 108 8.37 1.34 -0.31
N ILE A 109 7.51 0.89 0.60
CA ILE A 109 6.43 1.71 1.17
C ILE A 109 7.02 2.70 2.17
N HIS A 110 6.98 3.99 1.82
CA HIS A 110 7.38 5.10 2.66
C HIS A 110 6.27 6.15 2.75
N TYR A 111 6.40 7.06 3.72
CA TYR A 111 5.49 8.19 3.89
C TYR A 111 5.84 9.32 2.91
N ASP A 112 4.89 9.72 2.07
CA ASP A 112 5.12 10.72 1.03
C ASP A 112 4.89 12.17 1.53
N PRO A 113 5.64 13.16 1.05
CA PRO A 113 5.42 14.55 1.42
C PRO A 113 4.02 15.04 1.03
N GLY A 114 3.22 15.45 2.02
CA GLY A 114 1.85 15.92 1.80
C GLY A 114 0.80 14.81 1.74
N GLU A 115 1.20 13.56 1.87
CA GLU A 115 0.29 12.43 2.02
C GLU A 115 -0.43 12.50 3.37
N ARG A 116 -1.72 12.15 3.39
CA ARG A 116 -2.44 12.01 4.66
C ARG A 116 -1.98 10.74 5.36
N PRO A 117 -1.71 10.76 6.67
CA PRO A 117 -1.32 9.55 7.39
C PRO A 117 -2.27 8.37 7.21
N GLU A 118 -3.57 8.64 7.05
CA GLU A 118 -4.56 7.59 6.79
C GLU A 118 -4.34 6.91 5.42
N ASP A 119 -3.94 7.65 4.39
CA ASP A 119 -3.70 7.09 3.05
C ASP A 119 -2.50 6.13 3.09
N LEU A 120 -1.44 6.47 3.84
CA LEU A 120 -0.32 5.56 4.12
C LEU A 120 -0.80 4.27 4.79
N TYR A 121 -1.68 4.37 5.79
CA TYR A 121 -2.24 3.19 6.46
C TYR A 121 -3.00 2.29 5.48
N GLN A 122 -3.82 2.88 4.59
CA GLN A 122 -4.55 2.11 3.57
C GLN A 122 -3.60 1.39 2.61
N ARG A 123 -2.50 2.03 2.18
CA ARG A 123 -1.48 1.39 1.33
C ARG A 123 -0.80 0.22 2.03
N LEU A 124 -0.44 0.39 3.30
CA LEU A 124 0.15 -0.67 4.12
C LEU A 124 -0.83 -1.84 4.32
N MET A 125 -2.09 -1.55 4.63
CA MET A 125 -3.14 -2.56 4.82
C MET A 125 -3.38 -3.36 3.54
N ALA A 126 -3.59 -2.67 2.41
CA ALA A 126 -3.80 -3.31 1.12
C ALA A 126 -2.64 -4.24 0.75
N PHE A 127 -1.39 -3.79 0.97
CA PHE A 127 -0.22 -4.62 0.72
C PHE A 127 -0.21 -5.89 1.59
N ILE A 128 -0.53 -5.78 2.88
CA ILE A 128 -0.58 -6.94 3.77
C ILE A 128 -1.71 -7.88 3.37
N GLU A 129 -2.90 -7.37 3.07
CA GLU A 129 -4.04 -8.19 2.60
C GLU A 129 -3.71 -8.94 1.30
N ASP A 130 -2.98 -8.29 0.38
CA ASP A 130 -2.49 -8.90 -0.86
C ASP A 130 -1.35 -9.90 -0.62
N SER A 131 -0.72 -9.87 0.56
CA SER A 131 0.37 -10.79 0.93
C SER A 131 -0.09 -12.00 1.74
N LEU A 132 -1.34 -12.00 2.23
CA LEU A 132 -1.89 -13.14 2.97
C LEU A 132 -1.95 -14.38 2.07
N LEU A 133 -1.39 -15.48 2.55
CA LEU A 133 -1.34 -16.73 1.80
C LEU A 133 -2.75 -17.32 1.68
N ARG A 134 -3.10 -17.81 0.50
CA ARG A 134 -4.37 -18.54 0.28
C ARG A 134 -4.06 -19.93 -0.23
N LYS A 135 -5.03 -20.83 -0.04
CA LYS A 135 -5.02 -22.10 -0.73
C LYS A 135 -4.89 -21.88 -2.24
N ASP A 136 -4.24 -22.81 -2.92
CA ASP A 136 -4.06 -22.79 -4.38
C ASP A 136 -3.22 -21.62 -4.94
N MET A 137 -2.43 -20.91 -4.10
CA MET A 137 -1.48 -19.90 -4.59
C MET A 137 -0.21 -20.50 -5.23
N GLY A 138 0.06 -21.78 -5.02
CA GLY A 138 1.25 -22.46 -5.55
C GLY A 138 2.56 -22.02 -4.87
N ILE A 139 2.47 -21.49 -3.65
CA ILE A 139 3.61 -21.18 -2.78
C ILE A 139 3.55 -22.11 -1.58
N THR A 140 4.70 -22.65 -1.19
CA THR A 140 4.88 -23.42 0.04
C THR A 140 5.45 -22.53 1.15
N HIS A 141 5.00 -22.73 2.38
CA HIS A 141 5.61 -22.15 3.57
C HIS A 141 6.29 -23.26 4.37
N HIS A 142 7.59 -23.14 4.64
CA HIS A 142 8.37 -24.20 5.30
C HIS A 142 8.29 -25.58 4.60
N ASP A 143 8.33 -25.57 3.27
CA ASP A 143 8.18 -26.75 2.41
C ASP A 143 6.82 -27.48 2.54
N GLU A 144 5.84 -26.83 3.16
CA GLU A 144 4.46 -27.31 3.30
C GLU A 144 3.51 -26.47 2.43
N ASP A 145 2.53 -27.14 1.82
CA ASP A 145 1.47 -26.48 1.07
C ASP A 145 0.51 -25.76 2.03
N ILE A 146 -0.07 -24.65 1.54
CA ILE A 146 -1.05 -23.88 2.30
C ILE A 146 -2.41 -24.57 2.22
N GLU A 147 -2.87 -25.13 3.35
CA GLU A 147 -4.15 -25.85 3.44
C GLU A 147 -5.36 -24.92 3.64
N ASP A 148 -5.16 -23.84 4.40
CA ASP A 148 -6.20 -22.88 4.77
C ASP A 148 -5.82 -21.45 4.35
N ASP A 149 -6.84 -20.63 4.04
CA ASP A 149 -6.62 -19.21 3.75
C ASP A 149 -6.16 -18.48 5.01
N GLU A 150 -5.04 -17.77 4.92
CA GLU A 150 -4.50 -16.97 6.01
C GLU A 150 -5.42 -15.79 6.30
N GLU A 151 -5.70 -15.59 7.60
CA GLU A 151 -6.42 -14.44 8.10
C GLU A 151 -5.45 -13.45 8.76
N LEU A 152 -5.80 -12.17 8.70
CA LEU A 152 -5.02 -11.12 9.34
C LEU A 152 -5.03 -11.30 10.86
N SER A 153 -3.91 -11.77 11.41
CA SER A 153 -3.81 -12.02 12.85
C SER A 153 -3.69 -10.72 13.66
N PRO A 154 -4.13 -10.71 14.93
CA PRO A 154 -3.97 -9.54 15.81
C PRO A 154 -2.52 -9.07 15.97
N THR A 155 -1.54 -9.99 15.89
CA THR A 155 -0.12 -9.64 15.95
C THR A 155 0.31 -8.88 14.70
N LEU A 156 -0.15 -9.31 13.52
CA LEU A 156 0.14 -8.67 12.25
C LEU A 156 -0.52 -7.28 12.16
N GLU A 157 -1.77 -7.14 12.65
CA GLU A 157 -2.41 -5.83 12.80
C GLU A 157 -1.60 -4.89 13.69
N ASN A 158 -1.10 -5.37 14.84
CA ASN A 158 -0.28 -4.56 15.73
C ASN A 158 1.05 -4.14 15.07
N LEU A 159 1.66 -5.04 14.31
CA LEU A 159 2.89 -4.75 13.56
C LEU A 159 2.63 -3.70 12.47
N LEU A 160 1.49 -3.80 11.79
CA LEU A 160 1.04 -2.83 10.80
C LEU A 160 0.94 -1.42 11.40
N ILE A 161 0.26 -1.28 12.55
CA ILE A 161 0.15 0.01 13.23
C ILE A 161 1.52 0.50 13.68
N LEU A 162 2.37 -0.37 14.22
CA LEU A 162 3.72 0.03 14.64
C LEU A 162 4.58 0.53 13.46
N THR A 163 4.47 -0.11 12.29
CA THR A 163 5.16 0.30 11.06
C THR A 163 4.61 1.63 10.55
N TRP A 164 3.29 1.78 10.49
CA TRP A 164 2.61 3.02 10.14
C TRP A 164 3.11 4.21 10.96
N LEU A 165 3.16 4.06 12.29
CA LEU A 165 3.65 5.10 13.20
C LEU A 165 5.13 5.45 12.97
N ARG A 166 5.97 4.44 12.71
CA ARG A 166 7.40 4.62 12.50
C ARG A 166 7.71 5.35 11.20
N LEU A 167 6.95 5.06 10.14
CA LEU A 167 7.10 5.70 8.83
C LEU A 167 6.66 7.17 8.85
N ILE A 168 5.66 7.52 9.68
CA ILE A 168 5.27 8.92 9.89
C ILE A 168 6.38 9.68 10.65
N HIS A 169 6.82 9.15 11.80
CA HIS A 169 7.86 9.78 12.59
C HIS A 169 8.58 8.79 13.53
N PRO A 170 9.92 8.77 13.58
CA PRO A 170 10.68 7.75 14.32
C PRO A 170 10.43 7.73 15.84
N GLU A 171 10.19 8.88 16.48
CA GLU A 171 9.88 8.96 17.92
C GLU A 171 8.39 8.77 18.26
N LEU A 172 7.50 8.67 17.26
CA LEU A 172 6.05 8.57 17.51
C LEU A 172 5.64 7.32 18.30
N PRO A 173 6.19 6.11 18.03
CA PRO A 173 5.90 4.93 18.85
C PRO A 173 6.21 5.12 20.33
N LYS A 174 7.29 5.84 20.64
CA LYS A 174 7.70 6.13 22.02
C LYS A 174 6.75 7.10 22.70
N LEU A 175 6.32 8.15 22.00
CA LEU A 175 5.32 9.08 22.52
C LEU A 175 3.97 8.40 22.75
N ILE A 176 3.54 7.54 21.84
CA ILE A 176 2.30 6.75 21.99
C ILE A 176 2.38 5.83 23.20
N LYS A 177 3.50 5.14 23.40
CA LYS A 177 3.72 4.31 24.60
C LYS A 177 3.63 5.12 25.90
N GLN A 178 4.05 6.39 25.89
CA GLN A 178 3.95 7.29 27.04
C GLN A 178 2.51 7.78 27.26
N ARG A 179 1.82 8.19 26.20
CA ARG A 179 0.47 8.75 26.24
C ARG A 179 -0.61 7.71 26.53
N TYR A 180 -0.58 6.57 25.83
CA TYR A 180 -1.61 5.52 25.85
C TYR A 180 -1.19 4.30 26.66
N GLY A 181 -0.20 4.43 27.54
CA GLY A 181 0.35 3.31 28.30
C GLY A 181 -0.65 2.63 29.23
N THR A 182 -1.75 3.30 29.59
CA THR A 182 -2.82 2.71 30.42
C THR A 182 -3.79 1.88 29.59
N GLU A 183 -4.19 2.39 28.43
CA GLU A 183 -5.07 1.75 27.45
C GLU A 183 -4.41 0.48 26.89
N LEU A 184 -3.11 0.57 26.60
CA LEU A 184 -2.28 -0.55 26.12
C LEU A 184 -2.12 -1.69 27.13
N ARG A 185 -2.59 -1.55 28.38
CA ARG A 185 -2.67 -2.68 29.33
C ARG A 185 -3.83 -3.62 29.04
N ALA A 186 -4.90 -3.11 28.43
CA ALA A 186 -6.15 -3.83 28.23
C ALA A 186 -6.57 -3.95 26.75
N ARG A 187 -5.99 -3.13 25.85
CA ARG A 187 -6.29 -3.09 24.42
C ARG A 187 -5.02 -3.21 23.61
N THR A 188 -5.14 -3.74 22.40
CA THR A 188 -4.01 -3.82 21.46
C THR A 188 -3.74 -2.46 20.82
N LEU A 189 -2.56 -2.31 20.21
CA LEU A 189 -2.21 -1.10 19.48
C LEU A 189 -3.14 -0.90 18.27
N ALA A 190 -3.49 -1.99 17.58
CA ALA A 190 -4.51 -2.01 16.53
C ALA A 190 -5.86 -1.48 17.02
N SER A 191 -6.33 -1.96 18.17
CA SER A 191 -7.63 -1.55 18.71
C SER A 191 -7.70 -0.08 19.11
N ILE A 192 -6.58 0.58 19.43
CA ILE A 192 -6.53 2.02 19.81
C ILE A 192 -6.16 2.94 18.64
N LYS A 193 -6.00 2.39 17.43
CA LYS A 193 -5.68 3.18 16.22
C LYS A 193 -6.66 4.33 15.98
N PRO A 194 -7.99 4.20 16.15
CA PRO A 194 -8.91 5.32 15.96
C PRO A 194 -8.58 6.52 16.86
N GLU A 195 -8.28 6.27 18.13
CA GLU A 195 -7.91 7.31 19.11
C GLU A 195 -6.57 7.95 18.77
N ILE A 196 -5.59 7.16 18.33
CA ILE A 196 -4.29 7.66 17.87
C ILE A 196 -4.47 8.53 16.63
N SER A 197 -5.28 8.08 15.66
CA SER A 197 -5.52 8.79 14.39
C SER A 197 -6.17 10.16 14.66
N GLN A 198 -7.13 10.21 15.58
CA GLN A 198 -7.78 11.46 15.98
C GLN A 198 -6.81 12.44 16.65
N ALA A 199 -5.86 11.94 17.45
CA ALA A 199 -4.89 12.75 18.17
C ALA A 199 -3.61 13.04 17.36
N LEU A 200 -3.46 12.48 16.15
CA LEU A 200 -2.18 12.38 15.46
C LEU A 200 -1.53 13.74 15.20
N GLU A 201 -2.30 14.73 14.73
CA GLU A 201 -1.78 16.08 14.48
C GLU A 201 -1.21 16.73 15.75
N SER A 202 -1.91 16.55 16.88
CA SER A 202 -1.47 17.06 18.19
C SER A 202 -0.18 16.37 18.66
N LEU A 203 -0.07 15.05 18.43
CA LEU A 203 1.13 14.28 18.76
C LEU A 203 2.33 14.73 17.90
N LEU A 204 2.11 15.03 16.62
CA LEU A 204 3.17 15.51 15.73
C LEU A 204 3.64 16.92 16.12
N GLU A 205 2.72 17.81 16.49
CA GLU A 205 3.09 19.15 16.98
C GLU A 205 3.87 19.10 18.30
N GLU A 206 3.51 18.18 19.21
CA GLU A 206 4.29 17.94 20.43
C GLU A 206 5.72 17.46 20.14
N LEU A 207 5.90 16.61 19.13
CA LEU A 207 7.22 16.16 18.73
C LEU A 207 8.05 17.32 18.16
N ARG A 208 7.47 18.12 17.27
CA ARG A 208 8.11 19.32 16.70
C ARG A 208 8.57 20.30 17.78
N THR A 209 7.68 20.66 18.71
CA THR A 209 8.01 21.57 19.81
C THR A 209 9.10 21.01 20.73
N THR A 210 9.11 19.69 20.96
CA THR A 210 10.15 19.02 21.75
C THR A 210 11.51 19.04 21.04
N GLU A 211 11.53 18.88 19.73
CA GLU A 211 12.73 18.93 18.90
C GLU A 211 13.30 20.35 18.82
N ASP A 212 12.45 21.36 18.64
CA ASP A 212 12.85 22.77 18.66
C ASP A 212 13.46 23.16 20.00
N ALA A 213 12.84 22.74 21.11
CA ALA A 213 13.38 22.98 22.45
C ALA A 213 14.75 22.32 22.66
N LYS A 214 14.96 21.11 22.14
CA LYS A 214 16.27 20.43 22.18
C LYS A 214 17.31 21.17 21.33
N SER A 215 16.93 21.59 20.13
CA SER A 215 17.77 22.34 19.19
C SER A 215 18.23 23.67 19.79
N MET A 216 17.30 24.43 20.39
CA MET A 216 17.60 25.69 21.07
C MET A 216 18.56 25.50 22.25
N ARG A 217 18.37 24.46 23.07
CA ARG A 217 19.29 24.13 24.18
C ARG A 217 20.69 23.75 23.67
N ALA A 218 20.78 23.01 22.56
CA ALA A 218 22.05 22.66 21.94
C ALA A 218 22.79 23.88 21.37
N ALA A 219 22.06 24.82 20.75
CA ALA A 219 22.61 26.08 20.25
C ALA A 219 23.19 26.93 21.39
N VAL A 220 22.47 27.09 22.51
CA VAL A 220 22.96 27.84 23.69
C VAL A 220 24.26 27.26 24.26
N LYS A 221 24.45 25.92 24.21
CA LYS A 221 25.72 25.30 24.61
C LYS A 221 26.88 25.66 23.68
N ARG A 222 26.63 25.83 22.37
CA ARG A 222 27.67 26.25 21.40
C ARG A 222 28.12 27.69 21.58
N PHE A 223 27.22 28.59 21.98
CA PHE A 223 27.57 30.00 22.29
C PHE A 223 28.30 30.18 23.63
N ARG A 224 28.38 29.13 24.46
CA ARG A 224 29.06 29.16 25.77
C ARG A 224 30.53 28.72 25.75
N PHE A 225 31.13 28.46 24.58
CA PHE A 225 32.59 28.37 24.51
C PHE A 225 33.18 29.77 24.74
N PRO A 226 34.01 29.96 25.77
CA PRO A 226 34.52 31.27 26.09
C PRO A 226 35.44 31.74 24.96
N LEU A 227 35.21 32.96 24.47
CA LEU A 227 36.25 33.76 23.84
C LEU A 227 37.49 33.63 24.73
N LYS A 228 38.52 32.92 24.23
CA LYS A 228 39.84 32.94 24.86
C LYS A 228 40.22 34.41 25.00
N LEU A 229 40.22 34.89 26.23
CA LEU A 229 40.83 36.14 26.63
C LEU A 229 42.28 36.07 26.09
N GLN A 230 42.55 36.75 24.97
CA GLN A 230 43.91 36.96 24.49
C GLN A 230 44.60 37.82 25.56
N ILE A 231 45.29 37.14 26.48
CA ILE A 231 46.28 37.78 27.33
C ILE A 231 47.33 38.32 26.38
N MET A 232 47.36 39.64 26.20
CA MET A 232 48.43 40.31 25.49
C MET A 232 49.75 39.99 26.21
N PRO A 233 50.83 39.63 25.49
CA PRO A 233 52.09 39.34 26.14
C PRO A 233 52.66 40.61 26.76
N THR A 234 52.89 40.58 28.07
CA THR A 234 53.61 41.60 28.82
C THR A 234 54.97 41.83 28.17
N VAL A 235 55.20 43.05 27.69
CA VAL A 235 56.49 43.52 27.18
C VAL A 235 57.52 43.44 28.32
N GLN A 236 58.46 42.50 28.21
CA GLN A 236 59.64 42.43 29.05
C GLN A 236 60.58 43.58 28.67
N ILE A 237 60.59 44.64 29.48
CA ILE A 237 61.58 45.71 29.37
C ILE A 237 62.92 45.16 29.83
N SER A 238 63.83 44.90 28.89
CA SER A 238 65.20 44.53 29.15
C SER A 238 65.95 45.69 29.82
N ARG A 239 66.48 45.45 31.02
CA ARG A 239 67.42 46.36 31.68
C ARG A 239 68.74 46.36 30.92
N THR A 240 68.97 47.39 30.11
CA THR A 240 70.30 47.69 29.58
C THR A 240 71.19 48.21 30.71
N THR A 241 72.24 47.45 30.97
CA THR A 241 73.38 47.77 31.82
C THR A 241 74.07 49.07 31.39
N ARG A 242 74.34 49.95 32.36
CA ARG A 242 75.24 51.10 32.20
C ARG A 242 76.68 50.61 32.04
N PRO A 243 77.49 51.19 31.14
CA PRO A 243 78.93 51.18 31.32
C PRO A 243 79.36 52.43 32.11
N SER A 244 80.22 52.19 33.08
CA SER A 244 80.95 53.16 33.88
C SER A 244 82.02 53.89 33.06
N PHE A 245 82.23 55.15 33.42
CA PHE A 245 83.29 56.04 32.96
C PHE A 245 84.70 55.42 33.05
N SER A 246 85.52 55.68 32.03
CA SER A 246 86.92 56.15 32.11
C SER A 246 87.31 56.76 30.76
#